data_AF-A0ABD5S1F8-F1
#
_entry.id   AF-A0ABD5S1F8-F1
#
_cell.length_a   1.000
_cell.length_b   1.000
_cell.length_c   1.000
_cell.angle_alpha   90.00
_cell.angle_beta   90.00
_cell.angle_gamma   90.00
#
_symmetry.space_group_name_H-M   'P 1'
#
loop_
_entity.id
_entity.type
_entity.pdbx_description
1 polymer ?
#
loop_
_entity_poly.entity_id
_entity_poly.type
_entity_poly.pdbx_seq_one_letter_code
_entity_poly.pdbx_strand_id
1 'polypeptide(L)'
;DAAGIVAPESVRESTVEKLENAGMEPLRPRVRFLDRNATEGAFEALVEAVEGEKRRYDEHVDAFDLDRGAAEELAREIEIDHGGYGFVAPSSIYHRFMTGLTGGKMSSSVPASHISLLDDPEDGYEKVKSATTGGRETAELQRELGGEADECPVYELYAYLLAGDDDEFAKEVYDECVGGERLCGGCKEQAAELMREFLADLRDAGHDASRAHYSGTAFKTGASVAEIRAAAAPDPD
;
A
#
# COMPACT_ATOMS: atom_id res chain seq x y z
N ASP A 1 -11.39 7.69 6.03
CA ASP A 1 -12.54 6.94 6.60
C ASP A 1 -12.37 5.48 6.18
N ALA A 2 -13.39 4.61 6.30
CA ALA A 2 -13.29 3.14 6.18
C ALA A 2 -12.64 2.60 4.88
N ALA A 3 -12.32 3.44 3.90
CA ALA A 3 -11.55 3.13 2.70
C ALA A 3 -10.03 3.45 2.81
N GLY A 4 -9.52 3.82 3.99
CA GLY A 4 -8.09 4.08 4.23
C GLY A 4 -7.56 5.42 3.70
N ILE A 5 -8.26 6.09 2.80
CA ILE A 5 -7.91 7.43 2.32
C ILE A 5 -8.68 8.46 3.14
N VAL A 6 -8.04 9.01 4.17
CA VAL A 6 -8.56 10.20 4.87
C VAL A 6 -7.89 11.41 4.22
N ALA A 7 -8.48 11.93 3.14
CA ALA A 7 -8.14 13.30 2.74
C ALA A 7 -8.45 14.21 3.94
N PRO A 8 -7.53 15.11 4.37
CA PRO A 8 -7.79 16.03 5.46
C PRO A 8 -9.10 16.78 5.23
N GLU A 9 -9.85 17.06 6.30
CA GLU A 9 -11.13 17.77 6.21
C GLU A 9 -10.98 19.09 5.45
N SER A 10 -9.88 19.82 5.70
CA SER A 10 -9.52 21.04 4.99
C SER A 10 -9.33 20.87 3.46
N VAL A 11 -8.80 19.72 3.02
CA VAL A 11 -8.65 19.40 1.60
C VAL A 11 -10.02 19.12 0.98
N ARG A 12 -10.90 18.41 1.69
CA ARG A 12 -12.28 18.15 1.25
C ARG A 12 -13.05 19.46 1.10
N GLU A 13 -13.01 20.32 2.12
CA GLU A 13 -13.69 21.63 2.11
C GLU A 13 -13.19 22.52 0.97
N SER A 14 -11.88 22.68 0.80
CA SER A 14 -11.31 23.46 -0.29
C SER A 14 -11.68 22.90 -1.67
N THR A 15 -11.77 21.58 -1.81
CA THR A 15 -12.18 20.94 -3.07
C THR A 15 -13.65 21.21 -3.37
N VAL A 16 -14.53 21.13 -2.37
CA VAL A 16 -15.95 21.48 -2.50
C VAL A 16 -16.09 22.92 -2.95
N GLU A 17 -15.43 23.87 -2.28
CA GLU A 17 -15.48 25.30 -2.63
C GLU A 17 -15.03 25.55 -4.09
N LYS A 18 -13.93 24.91 -4.53
CA LYS A 18 -13.46 25.03 -5.92
C LYS A 18 -14.48 24.50 -6.92
N LEU A 19 -15.10 23.37 -6.62
CA LEU A 19 -16.10 22.74 -7.47
C LEU A 19 -17.38 23.59 -7.55
N GLU A 20 -17.82 24.20 -6.44
CA GLU A 20 -18.96 25.14 -6.42
C GLU A 20 -18.67 26.39 -7.24
N ASN A 21 -17.47 26.95 -7.13
CA ASN A 21 -17.06 28.13 -7.89
C ASN A 21 -16.88 27.87 -9.39
N ALA A 22 -16.49 26.64 -9.77
CA ALA A 22 -16.27 26.26 -11.16
C ALA A 22 -17.55 25.78 -11.87
N GLY A 23 -18.53 25.27 -11.11
CA GLY A 23 -19.78 24.71 -11.63
C GLY A 23 -20.84 25.78 -11.92
N MET A 24 -21.64 25.57 -12.97
CA MET A 24 -22.90 26.32 -13.18
C MET A 24 -24.09 25.65 -12.48
N GLU A 25 -23.88 24.47 -11.88
CA GLU A 25 -24.87 23.71 -11.13
C GLU A 25 -24.37 23.48 -9.69
N PRO A 26 -25.28 23.47 -8.70
CA PRO A 26 -24.90 23.18 -7.32
C PRO A 26 -24.33 21.76 -7.20
N LEU A 27 -23.29 21.61 -6.38
CA LEU A 27 -22.80 20.29 -5.99
C LEU A 27 -23.90 19.54 -5.25
N ARG A 28 -24.24 18.37 -5.78
CA ARG A 28 -25.20 17.46 -5.16
C ARG A 28 -24.54 16.11 -4.92
N PRO A 29 -23.97 15.89 -3.72
CA PRO A 29 -23.53 14.58 -3.29
C PRO A 29 -24.66 13.56 -3.45
N ARG A 30 -24.30 12.36 -3.88
CA ARG A 30 -25.26 11.27 -4.11
C ARG A 30 -24.56 9.94 -3.92
N VAL A 31 -25.33 8.93 -3.55
CA VAL A 31 -24.89 7.54 -3.59
C VAL A 31 -25.42 6.91 -4.87
N ARG A 32 -24.53 6.30 -5.64
CA ARG A 32 -24.87 5.66 -6.90
C ARG A 32 -24.90 4.15 -6.73
N PHE A 33 -26.03 3.54 -7.06
CA PHE A 33 -26.13 2.11 -7.28
C PHE A 33 -25.82 1.81 -8.75
N LEU A 34 -24.70 1.14 -9.00
CA LEU A 34 -24.30 0.70 -10.34
C LEU A 34 -24.84 -0.71 -10.59
N ASP A 35 -25.63 -0.88 -11.64
CA ASP A 35 -26.01 -2.20 -12.12
C ASP A 35 -24.86 -2.79 -12.93
N ARG A 36 -24.16 -3.76 -12.36
CA ARG A 36 -23.12 -4.53 -13.05
C ARG A 36 -23.63 -5.89 -13.53
N ASN A 37 -24.45 -6.54 -12.71
CA ASN A 37 -24.85 -7.94 -12.86
C ASN A 37 -26.22 -8.21 -12.22
N ALA A 38 -27.02 -7.18 -11.90
CA ALA A 38 -28.33 -7.40 -11.31
C ALA A 38 -29.25 -8.06 -12.34
N THR A 39 -30.20 -8.86 -11.87
CA THR A 39 -31.31 -9.27 -12.73
C THR A 39 -32.22 -8.06 -12.95
N GLU A 40 -32.94 -8.01 -14.07
CA GLU A 40 -33.86 -6.91 -14.38
C GLU A 40 -34.85 -6.66 -13.23
N GLY A 41 -35.43 -7.74 -12.66
CA GLY A 41 -36.33 -7.64 -11.51
C GLY A 41 -35.67 -7.10 -10.24
N ALA A 42 -34.42 -7.48 -9.95
CA ALA A 42 -33.70 -6.95 -8.79
C ALA A 42 -33.35 -5.47 -8.96
N PHE A 43 -32.95 -5.04 -10.16
CA PHE A 43 -32.66 -3.64 -10.43
C PHE A 43 -33.93 -2.77 -10.37
N GLU A 44 -35.06 -3.25 -10.91
CA GLU A 44 -36.34 -2.57 -10.78
C GLU A 44 -36.78 -2.43 -9.31
N ALA A 45 -36.71 -3.53 -8.54
CA ALA A 45 -37.04 -3.50 -7.12
C ALA A 45 -36.12 -2.54 -6.33
N LEU A 46 -34.83 -2.50 -6.65
CA LEU A 46 -33.89 -1.55 -6.05
C LEU A 46 -34.31 -0.10 -6.36
N VAL A 47 -34.59 0.20 -7.64
CA VAL A 47 -35.03 1.52 -8.06
C VAL A 47 -36.31 1.92 -7.33
N GLU A 48 -37.28 1.01 -7.16
CA GLU A 48 -38.52 1.27 -6.43
C GLU A 48 -38.27 1.53 -4.95
N ALA A 49 -37.40 0.73 -4.32
CA ALA A 49 -37.11 0.79 -2.89
C ALA A 49 -36.25 2.00 -2.47
N VAL A 50 -35.52 2.63 -3.39
CA VAL A 50 -34.86 3.92 -3.10
C VAL A 50 -35.92 4.97 -2.76
N GLU A 51 -35.96 5.38 -1.50
CA GLU A 51 -36.78 6.49 -1.01
C GLU A 51 -36.12 7.85 -1.31
N GLY A 52 -36.92 8.92 -1.36
CA GLY A 52 -36.41 10.29 -1.57
C GLY A 52 -36.17 10.71 -3.03
N GLU A 53 -35.37 11.76 -3.23
CA GLU A 53 -34.95 12.20 -4.57
C GLU A 53 -34.05 11.13 -5.18
N LYS A 54 -34.44 10.64 -6.36
CA LYS A 54 -33.65 9.70 -7.17
C LYS A 54 -33.68 10.05 -8.65
N ARG A 55 -32.62 9.65 -9.36
CA ARG A 55 -32.54 9.73 -10.83
C ARG A 55 -32.17 8.37 -11.39
N ARG A 56 -33.07 7.81 -12.20
CA ARG A 56 -32.88 6.53 -12.88
C ARG A 56 -32.19 6.77 -14.23
N TYR A 57 -31.23 5.90 -14.53
CA TYR A 57 -30.59 5.73 -15.83
C TYR A 57 -30.62 4.25 -16.22
N ASP A 58 -30.12 3.93 -17.42
CA ASP A 58 -30.14 2.57 -17.95
C ASP A 58 -29.29 1.60 -17.11
N GLU A 59 -28.11 2.03 -16.65
CA GLU A 59 -27.14 1.17 -15.93
C GLU A 59 -26.96 1.55 -14.45
N HIS A 60 -27.69 2.55 -13.96
CA HIS A 60 -27.56 2.97 -12.56
C HIS A 60 -28.76 3.78 -12.06
N VAL A 61 -28.87 3.87 -10.74
CA VAL A 61 -29.73 4.83 -10.06
C VAL A 61 -28.91 5.66 -9.10
N ASP A 62 -29.10 6.98 -9.19
CA ASP A 62 -28.52 7.94 -8.27
C ASP A 62 -29.54 8.27 -7.17
N ALA A 63 -29.17 8.04 -5.91
CA ALA A 63 -29.95 8.37 -4.73
C ALA A 63 -29.32 9.56 -3.99
N PHE A 64 -30.11 10.58 -3.70
CA PHE A 64 -29.59 11.83 -3.12
C PHE A 64 -29.76 11.89 -1.59
N ASP A 65 -30.69 11.11 -1.03
CA ASP A 65 -31.04 11.12 0.39
C ASP A 65 -30.55 9.87 1.16
N LEU A 66 -29.76 9.01 0.51
CA LEU A 66 -29.18 7.80 1.11
C LEU A 66 -27.70 8.02 1.43
N ASP A 67 -27.28 7.62 2.64
CA ASP A 67 -25.87 7.45 2.94
C ASP A 67 -25.36 6.09 2.41
N ARG A 68 -24.03 5.96 2.36
CA ARG A 68 -23.39 4.77 1.78
C ARG A 68 -23.73 3.49 2.53
N GLY A 69 -23.82 3.53 3.86
CA GLY A 69 -24.12 2.34 4.66
C GLY A 69 -25.54 1.86 4.43
N ALA A 70 -26.51 2.78 4.47
CA ALA A 70 -27.91 2.48 4.17
C ALA A 70 -28.09 1.96 2.73
N ALA A 71 -27.35 2.53 1.78
CA ALA A 71 -27.36 2.04 0.40
C ALA A 71 -26.76 0.62 0.26
N GLU A 72 -25.65 0.32 0.94
CA GLU A 72 -25.06 -1.03 0.94
C GLU A 72 -26.00 -2.07 1.56
N GLU A 73 -26.74 -1.69 2.61
CA GLU A 73 -27.76 -2.54 3.24
C GLU A 73 -28.95 -2.78 2.30
N LEU A 74 -29.51 -1.72 1.71
CA LEU A 74 -30.61 -1.81 0.76
C LEU A 74 -30.26 -2.69 -0.46
N ALA A 75 -29.09 -2.49 -1.05
CA ALA A 75 -28.63 -3.32 -2.16
C ALA A 75 -28.56 -4.80 -1.79
N ARG A 76 -28.09 -5.10 -0.57
CA ARG A 76 -27.97 -6.46 -0.05
C ARG A 76 -29.34 -7.11 0.19
N GLU A 77 -30.27 -6.37 0.79
CA GLU A 77 -31.64 -6.84 1.02
C GLU A 77 -32.33 -7.20 -0.30
N ILE A 78 -32.28 -6.28 -1.28
CA ILE A 78 -32.86 -6.52 -2.61
C ILE A 78 -32.19 -7.71 -3.30
N GLU A 79 -30.87 -7.85 -3.22
CA GLU A 79 -30.16 -9.00 -3.78
C GLU A 79 -30.68 -10.32 -3.18
N ILE A 80 -30.82 -10.41 -1.86
CA ILE A 80 -31.30 -11.61 -1.16
C ILE A 80 -32.74 -11.94 -1.55
N ASP A 81 -33.62 -10.93 -1.57
CA ASP A 81 -35.03 -11.10 -1.93
C ASP A 81 -35.22 -11.58 -3.38
N HIS A 82 -34.24 -11.30 -4.25
CA HIS A 82 -34.23 -11.69 -5.65
C HIS A 82 -33.33 -12.91 -5.93
N GLY A 83 -33.00 -13.68 -4.89
CA GLY A 83 -32.36 -14.99 -5.01
C GLY A 83 -30.82 -14.96 -5.08
N GLY A 84 -30.20 -13.80 -4.86
CA GLY A 84 -28.77 -13.69 -4.65
C GLY A 84 -28.37 -13.99 -3.19
N TYR A 85 -27.09 -13.79 -2.87
CA TYR A 85 -26.53 -14.21 -1.58
C TYR A 85 -26.29 -13.04 -0.61
N GLY A 86 -26.25 -11.81 -1.13
CA GLY A 86 -25.97 -10.61 -0.34
C GLY A 86 -24.54 -10.55 0.18
N PHE A 87 -23.61 -11.26 -0.48
CA PHE A 87 -22.21 -11.28 -0.05
C PHE A 87 -21.47 -10.02 -0.48
N VAL A 88 -20.59 -9.54 0.40
CA VAL A 88 -19.62 -8.53 0.01
C VAL A 88 -18.64 -9.18 -0.96
N ALA A 89 -18.51 -8.58 -2.15
CA ALA A 89 -17.57 -9.06 -3.15
C ALA A 89 -16.16 -9.13 -2.54
N PRO A 90 -15.45 -10.26 -2.68
CA PRO A 90 -14.09 -10.34 -2.17
C PRO A 90 -13.20 -9.34 -2.90
N SER A 91 -12.35 -8.65 -2.16
CA SER A 91 -11.24 -7.91 -2.75
C SER A 91 -10.08 -8.86 -3.03
N SER A 92 -9.44 -8.72 -4.19
CA SER A 92 -8.13 -9.32 -4.44
C SER A 92 -7.04 -8.27 -4.28
N ILE A 93 -5.94 -8.66 -3.64
CA ILE A 93 -4.72 -7.86 -3.55
C ILE A 93 -3.61 -8.68 -4.19
N TYR A 94 -2.90 -8.08 -5.13
CA TYR A 94 -1.77 -8.70 -5.81
C TYR A 94 -0.49 -8.07 -5.28
N HIS A 95 0.43 -8.92 -4.81
CA HIS A 95 1.72 -8.49 -4.30
C HIS A 95 2.83 -9.07 -5.18
N ARG A 96 3.80 -8.25 -5.53
CA ARG A 96 5.07 -8.74 -6.06
C ARG A 96 5.89 -9.28 -4.89
N PHE A 97 6.45 -10.48 -5.04
CA PHE A 97 7.37 -11.01 -4.04
C PHE A 97 8.71 -10.31 -4.17
N MET A 98 9.26 -9.87 -3.04
CA MET A 98 10.63 -9.38 -2.98
C MET A 98 11.62 -10.54 -3.15
N THR A 99 12.72 -10.23 -3.81
CA THR A 99 13.86 -11.11 -3.99
C THR A 99 14.65 -11.19 -2.68
N GLY A 100 15.21 -12.35 -2.36
CA GLY A 100 16.13 -12.48 -1.24
C GLY A 100 17.41 -11.65 -1.45
N LEU A 101 18.03 -11.20 -0.37
CA LEU A 101 19.23 -10.36 -0.41
C LEU A 101 20.40 -11.01 -1.15
N THR A 102 20.47 -12.33 -1.19
CA THR A 102 21.51 -13.08 -1.90
C THR A 102 21.09 -13.49 -3.33
N GLY A 103 19.99 -12.95 -3.84
CA GLY A 103 19.30 -13.45 -5.03
C GLY A 103 18.38 -14.64 -4.73
N GLY A 104 17.33 -14.80 -5.54
CA GLY A 104 16.37 -15.90 -5.40
C GLY A 104 15.40 -15.72 -4.24
N LYS A 105 15.09 -16.81 -3.51
CA LYS A 105 14.05 -16.82 -2.47
C LYS A 105 14.62 -16.46 -1.09
N MET A 106 13.92 -15.60 -0.34
CA MET A 106 14.14 -15.42 1.10
C MET A 106 13.89 -16.73 1.87
N SER A 107 14.85 -17.13 2.70
CA SER A 107 14.73 -18.36 3.50
C SER A 107 15.18 -18.15 4.94
N SER A 108 14.34 -18.57 5.89
CA SER A 108 14.70 -18.61 7.31
C SER A 108 15.86 -19.55 7.62
N SER A 109 16.12 -20.55 6.76
CA SER A 109 17.29 -21.45 6.88
C SER A 109 18.58 -20.84 6.33
N VAL A 110 18.50 -19.72 5.60
CA VAL A 110 19.65 -18.98 5.05
C VAL A 110 19.61 -17.56 5.60
N PRO A 111 20.17 -17.29 6.81
CA PRO A 111 20.06 -16.01 7.49
C PRO A 111 20.50 -14.80 6.66
N ALA A 112 21.51 -14.95 5.79
CA ALA A 112 21.98 -13.88 4.92
C ALA A 112 20.99 -13.50 3.80
N SER A 113 20.01 -14.36 3.49
CA SER A 113 19.06 -14.12 2.39
C SER A 113 17.87 -13.21 2.77
N HIS A 114 17.70 -12.90 4.06
CA HIS A 114 16.55 -12.12 4.55
C HIS A 114 16.91 -11.27 5.77
N ILE A 115 16.12 -10.22 5.97
CA ILE A 115 16.16 -9.36 7.15
C ILE A 115 15.02 -9.78 8.06
N SER A 116 15.32 -10.08 9.32
CA SER A 116 14.32 -10.35 10.35
C SER A 116 14.06 -9.05 11.12
N LEU A 117 12.81 -8.80 11.48
CA LEU A 117 12.45 -7.71 12.40
C LEU A 117 13.03 -7.90 13.82
N LEU A 118 13.64 -9.07 14.08
CA LEU A 118 14.34 -9.39 15.33
C LEU A 118 15.87 -9.30 15.18
N ASP A 119 16.39 -8.96 13.99
CA ASP A 119 17.82 -8.74 13.81
C ASP A 119 18.25 -7.49 14.58
N ASP A 120 19.46 -7.49 15.14
CA ASP A 120 20.04 -6.27 15.70
C ASP A 120 20.27 -5.25 14.56
N PRO A 121 20.18 -3.93 14.82
CA PRO A 121 20.33 -2.93 13.76
C PRO A 121 21.60 -3.11 12.92
N GLU A 122 22.70 -3.48 13.59
CA GLU A 122 23.98 -3.75 12.93
C GLU A 122 23.95 -5.02 12.06
N ASP A 123 23.24 -6.07 12.48
CA ASP A 123 23.06 -7.26 11.66
C ASP A 123 22.26 -6.95 10.39
N GLY A 124 21.23 -6.10 10.50
CA GLY A 124 20.46 -5.60 9.36
C GLY A 124 21.33 -4.81 8.38
N TYR A 125 22.14 -3.88 8.92
CA TYR A 125 23.12 -3.12 8.15
C TYR A 125 24.07 -4.03 7.36
N GLU A 126 24.73 -4.98 8.04
CA GLU A 126 25.71 -5.89 7.42
C GLU A 126 25.07 -6.80 6.36
N LYS A 127 23.83 -7.24 6.58
CA LYS A 127 23.07 -8.01 5.59
C LYS A 127 22.78 -7.20 4.34
N VAL A 128 22.36 -5.94 4.47
CA VAL A 128 22.12 -5.05 3.32
C VAL A 128 23.43 -4.76 2.60
N LYS A 129 24.51 -4.45 3.31
CA LYS A 129 25.87 -4.26 2.75
C LYS A 129 26.37 -5.48 1.97
N SER A 130 25.95 -6.67 2.35
CA SER A 130 26.31 -7.94 1.72
C SER A 130 25.36 -8.36 0.59
N ALA A 131 24.25 -7.65 0.38
CA ALA A 131 23.24 -8.03 -0.60
C ALA A 131 23.74 -7.97 -2.05
N THR A 132 23.19 -8.80 -2.93
CA THR A 132 23.43 -8.73 -4.38
C THR A 132 22.77 -7.49 -4.96
N THR A 133 23.32 -6.99 -6.07
CA THR A 133 22.82 -5.80 -6.77
C THR A 133 22.66 -6.10 -8.25
N GLY A 134 21.74 -5.41 -8.93
CA GLY A 134 21.64 -5.39 -10.39
C GLY A 134 22.63 -4.43 -11.08
N GLY A 135 23.67 -3.97 -10.37
CA GLY A 135 24.69 -3.10 -10.96
C GLY A 135 25.66 -3.82 -11.90
N ARG A 136 26.66 -3.07 -12.38
CA ARG A 136 27.70 -3.62 -13.27
C ARG A 136 28.94 -4.07 -12.49
N GLU A 137 29.79 -4.83 -13.16
CA GLU A 137 31.04 -5.37 -12.58
C GLU A 137 32.02 -4.28 -12.15
N THR A 138 32.01 -3.13 -12.85
CA THR A 138 32.86 -1.98 -12.53
C THR A 138 32.08 -0.67 -12.50
N ALA A 139 32.63 0.32 -11.80
CA ALA A 139 32.04 1.65 -11.72
C ALA A 139 32.05 2.38 -13.08
N GLU A 140 33.03 2.11 -13.94
CA GLU A 140 33.09 2.67 -15.29
C GLU A 140 31.93 2.13 -16.13
N LEU A 141 31.70 0.81 -16.13
CA LEU A 141 30.60 0.19 -16.86
C LEU A 141 29.24 0.66 -16.33
N GLN A 142 29.10 0.83 -15.01
CA GLN A 142 27.86 1.34 -14.43
C GLN A 142 27.56 2.77 -14.88
N ARG A 143 28.58 3.65 -14.98
CA ARG A 143 28.40 5.01 -15.51
C ARG A 143 28.06 5.02 -17.00
N GLU A 144 28.59 4.08 -17.78
CA GLU A 144 28.35 4.01 -19.21
C GLU A 144 26.99 3.39 -19.57
N LEU A 145 26.60 2.33 -18.87
CA LEU A 145 25.46 1.48 -19.24
C LEU A 145 24.29 1.54 -18.25
N GLY A 146 24.45 2.20 -17.10
CA GLY A 146 23.49 2.15 -16.01
C GLY A 146 23.46 0.80 -15.29
N GLY A 147 22.76 0.76 -14.16
CA GLY A 147 22.38 -0.45 -13.44
C GLY A 147 21.01 -1.00 -13.87
N GLU A 148 20.74 -2.24 -13.52
CA GLU A 148 19.47 -2.95 -13.74
C GLU A 148 18.66 -2.93 -12.43
N ALA A 149 18.04 -1.79 -12.13
CA ALA A 149 17.31 -1.57 -10.87
C ALA A 149 16.14 -2.56 -10.68
N ASP A 150 15.45 -2.95 -11.74
CA ASP A 150 14.32 -3.90 -11.70
C ASP A 150 14.70 -5.33 -11.28
N GLU A 151 16.00 -5.67 -11.39
CA GLU A 151 16.59 -6.96 -10.98
C GLU A 151 17.46 -6.83 -9.72
N CYS A 152 17.41 -5.69 -9.03
CA CYS A 152 18.28 -5.38 -7.91
C CYS A 152 17.55 -5.54 -6.55
N PRO A 153 17.90 -6.52 -5.71
CA PRO A 153 17.30 -6.68 -4.38
C PRO A 153 17.49 -5.45 -3.47
N VAL A 154 18.61 -4.72 -3.63
CA VAL A 154 18.84 -3.47 -2.88
C VAL A 154 17.85 -2.38 -3.31
N TYR A 155 17.55 -2.24 -4.60
CA TYR A 155 16.55 -1.29 -5.05
C TYR A 155 15.13 -1.68 -4.59
N GLU A 156 14.81 -2.98 -4.58
CA GLU A 156 13.55 -3.46 -4.01
C GLU A 156 13.37 -3.04 -2.54
N LEU A 157 14.44 -2.93 -1.75
CA LEU A 157 14.33 -2.40 -0.38
C LEU A 157 13.88 -0.94 -0.35
N TYR A 158 14.39 -0.09 -1.25
CA TYR A 158 13.93 1.30 -1.38
C TYR A 158 12.46 1.35 -1.77
N ALA A 159 12.10 0.65 -2.86
CA ALA A 159 10.77 0.70 -3.43
C ALA A 159 9.66 0.17 -2.50
N TYR A 160 9.97 -0.72 -1.55
CA TYR A 160 8.96 -1.37 -0.71
C TYR A 160 9.04 -1.02 0.77
N LEU A 161 10.14 -0.43 1.25
CA LEU A 161 10.32 -0.20 2.68
C LEU A 161 11.09 1.10 2.99
N LEU A 162 12.30 1.24 2.47
CA LEU A 162 13.24 2.27 2.94
C LEU A 162 12.88 3.69 2.48
N ALA A 163 12.09 3.83 1.42
CA ALA A 163 11.58 5.13 1.00
C ALA A 163 10.31 5.57 1.76
N GLY A 164 9.71 4.67 2.57
CA GLY A 164 8.45 4.97 3.26
C GLY A 164 7.35 5.38 2.29
N ASP A 165 6.76 6.56 2.51
CA ASP A 165 5.74 7.17 1.65
C ASP A 165 6.33 8.16 0.60
N ASP A 166 7.66 8.29 0.53
CA ASP A 166 8.35 9.17 -0.43
C ASP A 166 8.64 8.44 -1.76
N ASP A 167 7.61 8.37 -2.61
CA ASP A 167 7.70 7.81 -3.95
C ASP A 167 8.74 8.54 -4.84
N GLU A 168 9.00 9.84 -4.60
CA GLU A 168 9.98 10.59 -5.39
C GLU A 168 11.41 10.20 -4.99
N PHE A 169 11.69 9.92 -3.72
CA PHE A 169 12.97 9.38 -3.31
C PHE A 169 13.25 8.00 -3.92
N ALA A 170 12.28 7.09 -3.91
CA ALA A 170 12.43 5.79 -4.57
C ALA A 170 12.72 5.96 -6.08
N LYS A 171 12.02 6.89 -6.74
CA LYS A 171 12.21 7.20 -8.16
C LYS A 171 13.56 7.84 -8.45
N GLU A 172 14.05 8.76 -7.61
CA GLU A 172 15.40 9.33 -7.74
C GLU A 172 16.46 8.24 -7.71
N VAL A 173 16.38 7.32 -6.73
CA VAL A 173 17.31 6.19 -6.64
C VAL A 173 17.27 5.31 -7.90
N TYR A 174 16.08 5.10 -8.49
CA TYR A 174 15.92 4.36 -9.74
C TYR A 174 16.59 5.08 -10.91
N ASP A 175 16.22 6.33 -11.13
CA ASP A 175 16.65 7.14 -12.27
C ASP A 175 18.18 7.34 -12.25
N GLU A 176 18.76 7.63 -11.09
CA GLU A 176 20.21 7.75 -10.95
C GLU A 176 20.93 6.41 -11.17
N CYS A 177 20.33 5.29 -10.76
CA CYS A 177 20.92 3.96 -10.94
C CYS A 177 20.93 3.57 -12.42
N VAL A 178 19.78 3.66 -13.09
CA VAL A 178 19.61 3.32 -14.51
C VAL A 178 20.35 4.34 -15.41
N GLY A 179 20.49 5.58 -14.97
CA GLY A 179 21.29 6.62 -15.62
C GLY A 179 22.80 6.48 -15.40
N GLY A 180 23.23 5.62 -14.47
CA GLY A 180 24.65 5.39 -14.17
C GLY A 180 25.30 6.44 -13.27
N GLU A 181 24.53 7.40 -12.76
CA GLU A 181 24.99 8.45 -11.85
C GLU A 181 25.28 7.88 -10.46
N ARG A 182 24.38 7.02 -9.98
CA ARG A 182 24.49 6.33 -8.68
C ARG A 182 25.22 5.01 -8.83
N LEU A 183 26.29 4.83 -8.06
CA LEU A 183 27.05 3.58 -7.99
C LEU A 183 26.53 2.65 -6.90
N CYS A 184 26.60 1.34 -7.14
CA CYS A 184 26.10 0.32 -6.19
C CYS A 184 26.72 0.40 -4.79
N GLY A 185 27.99 0.79 -4.67
CA GLY A 185 28.65 0.90 -3.37
C GLY A 185 27.99 1.94 -2.46
N GLY A 186 27.78 3.15 -2.98
CA GLY A 186 27.11 4.23 -2.24
C GLY A 186 25.62 3.99 -2.06
N CYS A 187 24.94 3.48 -3.09
CA CYS A 187 23.52 3.11 -3.01
C CYS A 187 23.26 2.09 -1.89
N LYS A 188 24.15 1.10 -1.76
CA LYS A 188 24.03 0.06 -0.74
C LYS A 188 24.41 0.55 0.66
N GLU A 189 25.35 1.49 0.76
CA GLU A 189 25.65 2.17 2.03
C GLU A 189 24.41 2.87 2.58
N GLN A 190 23.81 3.75 1.78
CA GLN A 190 22.60 4.48 2.18
C GLN A 190 21.46 3.51 2.55
N ALA A 191 21.27 2.44 1.78
CA ALA A 191 20.24 1.45 2.08
C ALA A 191 20.48 0.74 3.42
N ALA A 192 21.74 0.47 3.74
CA ALA A 192 22.12 -0.19 4.97
C ALA A 192 21.94 0.75 6.18
N GLU A 193 22.26 2.03 6.04
CA GLU A 193 22.02 3.04 7.07
C GLU A 193 20.52 3.21 7.36
N LEU A 194 19.69 3.36 6.33
CA LEU A 194 18.24 3.44 6.48
C LEU A 194 17.65 2.18 7.12
N MET A 195 18.16 0.99 6.76
CA MET A 195 17.72 -0.27 7.39
C MET A 195 18.13 -0.35 8.87
N ARG A 196 19.33 0.14 9.21
CA ARG A 196 19.81 0.20 10.59
C ARG A 196 18.91 1.11 11.43
N GLU A 197 18.57 2.28 10.90
CA GLU A 197 17.67 3.25 11.54
C GLU A 197 16.28 2.63 11.74
N PHE A 198 15.69 2.06 10.69
CA PHE A 198 14.39 1.37 10.77
C PHE A 198 14.35 0.28 11.86
N LEU A 199 15.39 -0.56 11.95
CA LEU A 199 15.46 -1.60 12.99
C LEU A 199 15.71 -1.03 14.39
N ALA A 200 16.40 0.10 14.50
CA ALA A 200 16.60 0.79 15.77
C ALA A 200 15.29 1.41 16.26
N ASP A 201 14.56 2.10 15.40
CA ASP A 201 13.27 2.73 15.72
C ASP A 201 12.24 1.70 16.19
N LEU A 202 12.16 0.56 15.50
CA LEU A 202 11.30 -0.55 15.91
C LEU A 202 11.63 -1.09 17.31
N ARG A 203 12.90 -1.04 17.72
CA ARG A 203 13.35 -1.50 19.04
C ARG A 203 13.10 -0.44 20.11
N ASP A 204 13.34 0.81 19.77
CA ASP A 204 13.13 1.96 20.66
C ASP A 204 11.65 2.21 20.95
N ALA A 205 10.75 1.70 20.10
CA ALA A 205 9.31 1.60 20.39
C ALA A 205 8.99 0.80 21.67
N GLY A 206 9.93 0.01 22.21
CA GLY A 206 9.86 -0.51 23.57
C GLY A 206 8.94 -1.73 23.75
N HIS A 207 8.59 -2.42 22.67
CA HIS A 207 7.75 -3.61 22.71
C HIS A 207 8.57 -4.88 22.52
N ASP A 208 8.60 -5.75 23.55
CA ASP A 208 9.24 -7.05 23.46
C ASP A 208 8.69 -7.85 22.26
N ALA A 209 9.61 -8.35 21.43
CA ALA A 209 9.28 -9.18 20.27
C ALA A 209 10.08 -10.48 20.28
N SER A 210 9.45 -11.57 19.84
CA SER A 210 10.11 -12.88 19.74
C SER A 210 9.52 -13.70 18.60
N ARG A 211 10.18 -14.80 18.21
CA ARG A 211 9.68 -15.66 17.12
C ARG A 211 8.35 -16.31 17.48
N ALA A 212 7.43 -16.34 16.52
CA ALA A 212 6.19 -17.10 16.65
C ALA A 212 6.46 -18.61 16.57
N HIS A 213 5.71 -19.41 17.32
CA HIS A 213 5.93 -20.86 17.40
C HIS A 213 5.46 -21.65 16.16
N TYR A 214 4.65 -21.05 15.29
CA TYR A 214 3.88 -21.75 14.26
C TYR A 214 4.18 -21.30 12.82
N SER A 215 4.95 -20.24 12.61
CA SER A 215 5.13 -19.64 11.29
C SER A 215 6.48 -18.93 11.13
N GLY A 216 7.33 -19.50 10.28
CA GLY A 216 8.65 -19.01 9.82
C GLY A 216 9.10 -17.62 10.30
N THR A 217 8.87 -16.59 9.46
CA THR A 217 9.34 -15.21 9.65
C THR A 217 8.42 -14.35 10.53
N ALA A 218 7.37 -14.93 11.13
CA ALA A 218 6.46 -14.17 11.98
C ALA A 218 7.03 -13.95 13.39
N PHE A 219 6.67 -12.82 13.99
CA PHE A 219 7.02 -12.48 15.37
C PHE A 219 5.76 -12.32 16.22
N LYS A 220 5.92 -12.42 17.54
CA LYS A 220 4.90 -12.14 18.55
C LYS A 220 5.37 -10.96 19.38
N THR A 221 4.47 -10.02 19.67
CA THR A 221 4.71 -8.84 20.50
C THR A 221 3.45 -8.49 21.29
N GLY A 222 3.60 -7.75 22.38
CA GLY A 222 2.49 -7.17 23.13
C GLY A 222 1.92 -5.89 22.52
N ALA A 223 2.55 -5.34 21.48
CA ALA A 223 2.09 -4.13 20.80
C ALA A 223 0.75 -4.36 20.07
N SER A 224 -0.13 -3.37 20.14
CA SER A 224 -1.31 -3.26 19.31
C SER A 224 -0.94 -2.92 17.86
N VAL A 225 -1.86 -3.15 16.92
CA VAL A 225 -1.67 -2.79 15.51
C VAL A 225 -1.40 -1.29 15.33
N ALA A 226 -2.00 -0.44 16.16
CA ALA A 226 -1.78 1.01 16.12
C ALA A 226 -0.36 1.38 16.56
N GLU A 227 0.14 0.76 17.63
CA GLU A 227 1.51 0.95 18.11
C GLU A 227 2.55 0.46 17.10
N ILE A 228 2.32 -0.72 16.49
CA ILE A 228 3.22 -1.24 15.44
C ILE A 228 3.25 -0.29 14.23
N ARG A 229 2.10 0.25 13.82
CA ARG A 229 2.05 1.22 12.71
C ARG A 229 2.78 2.52 13.04
N ALA A 230 2.63 3.02 14.26
CA ALA A 230 3.33 4.22 14.69
C ALA A 230 4.85 3.99 14.75
N ALA A 231 5.28 2.83 15.24
CA ALA A 231 6.70 2.47 15.33
C ALA A 231 7.36 2.22 13.97
N ALA A 232 6.60 1.77 12.97
CA ALA A 232 7.08 1.50 11.62
C ALA A 232 6.81 2.65 10.64
N ALA A 233 6.18 3.74 11.09
CA ALA A 233 5.95 4.90 10.25
C ALA A 233 7.29 5.60 9.99
N PRO A 234 7.56 6.07 8.76
CA PRO A 234 8.70 6.94 8.52
C PRO A 234 8.59 8.18 9.41
N ASP A 235 9.73 8.69 9.89
CA ASP A 235 9.77 9.91 10.70
C ASP A 235 9.13 11.05 9.88
N PRO A 236 8.18 11.82 10.46
CA PRO A 236 7.57 12.93 9.75
C PRO A 236 8.56 14.10 9.67
N ASP A 237 9.57 13.99 8.82
CA ASP A 237 10.37 15.15 8.38
C ASP A 237 9.56 16.05 7.43
#